data_AF-L9W3D8-F1
#
_entry.id   AF-L9W3D8-F1
#
_cell.length_a   1.000
_cell.length_b   1.000
_cell.length_c   1.000
_cell.angle_alpha   90.00
_cell.angle_beta   90.00
_cell.angle_gamma   90.00
#
_symmetry.space_group_name_H-M   'P 1'
#
loop_
_entity.id
_entity.type
_entity.pdbx_description
1 polymer ?
#
loop_
_entity_poly.entity_id
_entity_poly.type
_entity_poly.pdbx_seq_one_letter_code
_entity_poly.pdbx_strand_id
1 'polypeptide(L)' 'MYTYCLECEWQATTVASETDAVASESAIEHFVETGHTVESVRLPPPAVILES' A
#
# COMPACT_ATOMS: atom_id res chain seq x y z
N MET A 1 -1.67 -4.18 -2.33
CA MET A 1 -1.29 -3.52 -1.05
C MET A 1 -1.94 -2.14 -1.00
N TYR A 2 -2.42 -1.73 0.17
CA TYR A 2 -3.00 -0.40 0.37
C TYR A 2 -2.19 0.33 1.43
N THR A 3 -1.75 1.55 1.12
CA THR A 3 -0.88 2.36 1.96
C THR A 3 -1.52 3.71 2.18
N TYR A 4 -1.53 4.20 3.41
CA TYR A 4 -2.17 5.47 3.76
C TYR A 4 -1.39 6.21 4.83
N CYS A 5 -1.47 7.53 4.77
CA CYS A 5 -0.88 8.41 5.76
C CYS A 5 -1.82 8.56 6.96
N LEU A 6 -1.27 8.60 8.18
CA LEU A 6 -2.04 8.78 9.41
C LEU A 6 -2.26 10.24 9.77
N GLU A 7 -1.54 11.16 9.13
CA GLU A 7 -1.50 12.58 9.48
C GLU A 7 -2.15 13.46 8.41
N CYS A 8 -2.29 12.95 7.17
CA CYS A 8 -2.97 13.62 6.09
C CYS A 8 -3.78 12.64 5.23
N GLU A 9 -4.52 13.19 4.27
CA GLU A 9 -5.41 12.45 3.36
C GLU A 9 -4.69 11.74 2.19
N TRP A 10 -3.38 11.50 2.31
CA TRP A 10 -2.59 10.80 1.30
C TRP A 10 -2.80 9.29 1.36
N GLN A 11 -2.97 8.66 0.19
CA GLN A 11 -3.20 7.23 0.03
C GLN A 11 -2.58 6.72 -1.29
N ALA A 12 -2.06 5.50 -1.27
CA ALA A 12 -1.53 4.79 -2.43
C ALA A 12 -2.04 3.34 -2.43
N THR A 13 -2.53 2.87 -3.58
CA THR A 13 -3.03 1.49 -3.74
C THR A 13 -2.31 0.84 -4.91
N THR A 14 -1.76 -0.37 -4.72
CA THR A 14 -1.40 -1.20 -5.88
C THR A 14 -2.65 -1.88 -6.42
N VAL A 15 -3.14 -1.41 -7.57
CA VAL A 15 -4.11 -2.16 -8.37
C VAL A 15 -3.44 -3.41 -8.92
N ALA A 16 -4.19 -4.49 -9.11
CA ALA A 16 -3.75 -5.89 -9.27
C ALA A 16 -2.67 -6.19 -10.34
N SER A 17 -2.23 -5.21 -11.13
CA SER A 17 -1.17 -5.32 -12.13
C SER A 17 0.14 -4.61 -11.75
N GLU A 18 0.15 -3.85 -10.65
CA GLU A 18 1.31 -3.13 -10.16
C GLU A 18 1.94 -3.85 -8.97
N THR A 19 3.26 -4.00 -8.98
CA THR A 19 4.02 -4.64 -7.90
C THR A 19 3.91 -3.84 -6.61
N ASP A 20 3.78 -4.53 -5.47
CA ASP A 20 3.83 -3.96 -4.11
C ASP A 20 5.04 -3.01 -3.86
N ALA A 21 6.08 -3.11 -4.69
CA ALA A 21 7.22 -2.20 -4.71
C ALA A 21 6.80 -0.74 -4.97
N VAL A 22 5.88 -0.48 -5.90
CA VAL A 22 5.47 0.87 -6.30
C VAL A 22 4.77 1.60 -5.14
N ALA A 23 3.82 0.93 -4.47
CA ALA A 23 3.16 1.50 -3.29
C ALA A 23 4.11 1.67 -2.10
N SER A 24 5.21 0.91 -2.05
CA SER A 24 6.23 1.05 -1.01
C SER A 24 7.17 2.22 -1.30
N GLU A 25 7.58 2.42 -2.55
CA GLU A 25 8.42 3.55 -2.97
C GLU A 25 7.71 4.87 -2.70
N SER A 26 6.45 5.03 -3.14
CA SER A 26 5.71 6.26 -2.88
C SER A 26 5.45 6.54 -1.39
N ALA A 27 5.36 5.50 -0.57
CA ALA A 27 5.24 5.65 0.89
C ALA A 27 6.53 6.20 1.52
N ILE A 28 7.69 5.73 1.05
CA ILE A 28 8.99 6.22 1.48
C ILE A 28 9.18 7.67 1.05
N GLU A 29 8.84 8.00 -0.20
CA GLU A 29 8.90 9.38 -0.70
C GLU A 29 8.04 10.32 0.15
N HIS A 30 6.78 9.93 0.41
CA HIS A 30 5.88 10.73 1.25
C HIS A 30 6.43 10.94 2.67
N PHE A 31 6.94 9.88 3.31
CA PHE A 31 7.56 9.98 4.63
C PHE A 31 8.79 10.90 4.60
N VAL A 32 9.64 10.83 3.59
CA VAL A 32 10.85 11.66 3.47
C VAL A 32 10.49 13.13 3.25
N GLU A 33 9.49 13.42 2.42
CA GLU A 33 9.10 14.79 2.09
C GLU A 33 8.33 15.49 3.21
N THR A 34 7.47 14.74 3.91
CA THR A 34 6.52 15.32 4.88
C THR A 34 6.85 15.00 6.35
N GLY A 35 7.64 13.96 6.59
CA GLY A 35 7.86 13.40 7.93
C GLY A 35 6.65 12.65 8.49
N HIS A 36 5.57 12.49 7.72
CA HIS A 36 4.35 11.87 8.21
C HIS A 36 4.43 10.36 8.28
N THR A 37 3.83 9.78 9.31
CA THR A 37 3.77 8.33 9.49
C THR A 37 2.80 7.69 8.47
N VAL A 38 3.32 6.69 7.75
CA VAL A 38 2.57 5.96 6.72
C VAL A 38 2.40 4.50 7.14
N GLU A 39 1.16 3.99 7.08
CA GLU A 39 0.81 2.60 7.39
C GLU A 39 0.49 1.84 6.10
N SER A 40 1.00 0.62 5.97
CA SER A 40 0.70 -0.24 4.82
C SER A 40 -0.02 -1.52 5.24
N VAL A 41 -1.21 -1.71 4.67
CA VAL A 41 -2.07 -2.86 4.89
C VAL A 41 -1.95 -3.78 3.69
N ARG A 42 -1.42 -4.98 3.94
CA ARG A 42 -1.47 -6.07 2.97
C ARG A 42 -2.84 -6.73 3.06
N LEU A 43 -3.59 -6.69 1.95
CA LEU A 43 -4.79 -7.50 1.84
C LEU A 43 -4.39 -8.99 1.88
N PRO A 44 -5.20 -9.85 2.51
CA PRO A 44 -4.96 -11.29 2.42
C PRO A 44 -4.92 -11.70 0.94
N PRO A 45 -4.06 -12.66 0.57
CA PRO A 45 -4.06 -13.18 -0.79
C PRO A 45 -5.50 -13.62 -1.13
N PRO A 46 -6.00 -13.36 -2.35
CA PRO A 46 -7.33 -13.81 -2.72
C PRO A 46 -7.42 -15.31 -2.44
N ALA A 47 -8.42 -15.71 -1.65
CA ALA A 47 -8.63 -17.10 -1.33
C ALA A 47 -8.75 -17.87 -2.64
N VAL A 48 -7.76 -18.70 -2.95
CA VAL A 48 -7.86 -19.64 -4.06
C VAL A 48 -8.98 -20.61 -3.69
N ILE A 49 -10.14 -20.45 -4.34
CA ILE A 49 -11.22 -21.42 -4.22
C ILE A 49 -10.70 -22.66 -4.96
N LEU A 50 -10.13 -23.61 -4.23
CA LEU A 50 -9.76 -24.90 -4.79
C LEU A 50 -11.05 -25.71 -4.97
N GLU A 51 -11.66 -25.59 -6.15
CA GLU A 51 -12.77 -26.46 -6.54
C GLU A 51 -12.28 -27.91 -6.52
N SER A 52 -12.96 -28.75 -5.73
CA SER A 52 -12.64 -30.18 -5.51
C SER A 52 -13.37 -31.07 -6.50
#